data_AF-T1GJ68-F1
#
_entry.id   AF-T1GJ68-F1
#
_cell.length_a   1.000
_cell.length_b   1.000
_cell.length_c   1.000
_cell.angle_alpha   90.00
_cell.angle_beta   90.00
_cell.angle_gamma   90.00
#
_symmetry.space_group_name_H-M   'P 1'
#
loop_
_entity.id
_entity.type
_entity.pdbx_description
1 polymer ?
#
loop_
_entity_poly.entity_id
_entity_poly.type
_entity_poly.pdbx_seq_one_letter_code
_entity_poly.pdbx_strand_id
1 'polypeptide(L)'
;MLSPKEKMLWSSRSVKDQVVIIGNNSRDEAPRILKDIMENWDPDTNYKSPIRILKDGFESFLLVYPTECTNPHYTSPKVANEGSENLEEIEYPEIGDIMMKDEIKLGSVPEVNRADKSKAMKIYEQRNLNEIIEEKNKLSTENDKTNQEFEEVSKSLRETEQSHDSEEYKKLTFRIWELETEKKNQNYKEQLLIKEIQDLKKMHISKVDDNEKSIIENHKISEPIPKQQVIINEPQIEKLIPVKQDELEDKVLTGLKNLGNTCYMNSILQCLFSSLMLRKFLISNNYKNSINYKSKTKGYICEETAGLFKRMNSGEYKYVECAQLKSYFGEHQKMFRGRDQQDAHEFLTIFIDCLHLELNTIRISRPFSENNSSEKCWNEFTKGEESKILQIFYGQIKSTVKCVTCEKESATHETFSNLSLELPAQAQICLLTDCLDLYFAGERISGWICPKCKQKRDAIKKLSISRLPEILVIHLK
;
A
#
# COMPACT_ATOMS: atom_id res chain seq x y z
N MET A 1 -40.73 12.17 -5.78
CA MET A 1 -40.88 10.73 -5.45
C MET A 1 -39.60 10.00 -5.86
N LEU A 2 -38.95 9.25 -4.95
CA LEU A 2 -37.70 8.51 -5.22
C LEU A 2 -37.91 7.42 -6.28
N SER A 3 -36.91 7.16 -7.13
CA SER A 3 -36.97 6.08 -8.12
C SER A 3 -36.98 4.69 -7.46
N PRO A 4 -37.44 3.63 -8.15
CA PRO A 4 -37.51 2.27 -7.57
C PRO A 4 -36.16 1.74 -7.08
N LYS A 5 -35.06 2.07 -7.77
CA LYS A 5 -33.69 1.71 -7.36
C LYS A 5 -33.27 2.45 -6.09
N GLU A 6 -33.62 3.72 -5.97
CA GLU A 6 -33.33 4.53 -4.79
C GLU A 6 -34.19 4.12 -3.59
N LYS A 7 -35.44 3.69 -3.80
CA LYS A 7 -36.28 3.10 -2.75
C LYS A 7 -35.67 1.82 -2.17
N MET A 8 -35.11 0.95 -3.01
CA MET A 8 -34.38 -0.24 -2.54
C MET A 8 -33.12 0.16 -1.74
N LEU A 9 -32.33 1.11 -2.22
CA LEU A 9 -31.16 1.61 -1.48
C LEU A 9 -31.56 2.25 -0.14
N TRP A 10 -32.60 3.08 -0.13
CA TRP A 10 -33.17 3.69 1.07
C TRP A 10 -33.62 2.63 2.08
N SER A 11 -34.28 1.56 1.62
CA SER A 11 -34.71 0.45 2.48
C SER A 11 -33.55 -0.36 3.08
N SER A 12 -32.36 -0.32 2.46
CA SER A 12 -31.17 -1.03 2.95
C SER A 12 -30.39 -0.29 4.04
N ARG A 13 -30.86 0.90 4.48
CA ARG A 13 -30.18 1.76 5.47
C ARG A 13 -30.01 1.11 6.85
N SER A 14 -30.95 0.26 7.28
CA SER A 14 -30.89 -0.43 8.59
C SER A 14 -29.72 -1.42 8.70
N VAL A 15 -29.24 -1.96 7.58
CA VAL A 15 -28.18 -2.97 7.58
C VAL A 15 -26.79 -2.32 7.60
N LYS A 16 -26.68 -1.03 7.26
CA LYS A 16 -25.43 -0.30 7.16
C LYS A 16 -24.87 0.06 8.55
N ASP A 17 -23.55 0.01 8.67
CA ASP A 17 -22.87 0.23 9.95
C ASP A 17 -22.88 1.71 10.37
N GLN A 18 -22.92 2.64 9.40
CA GLN A 18 -23.07 4.08 9.64
C GLN A 18 -23.98 4.74 8.59
N VAL A 19 -24.80 5.68 9.06
CA VAL A 19 -25.64 6.53 8.20
C VAL A 19 -25.22 7.99 8.41
N VAL A 20 -24.85 8.66 7.31
CA VAL A 20 -24.45 10.07 7.32
C VAL A 20 -25.38 10.85 6.40
N ILE A 21 -26.00 11.89 6.94
CA ILE A 21 -26.82 12.84 6.18
C ILE A 21 -25.93 13.97 5.70
N ILE A 22 -25.99 14.27 4.41
CA ILE A 22 -25.21 15.33 3.78
C ILE A 22 -26.19 16.30 3.12
N GLY A 23 -26.15 17.57 3.55
CA GLY A 23 -26.95 18.64 2.94
C GLY A 23 -26.24 19.24 1.72
N ASN A 24 -26.99 20.01 0.92
CA ASN A 24 -26.41 20.74 -0.22
C ASN A 24 -25.55 21.92 0.25
N ASN A 25 -26.01 22.69 1.24
CA ASN A 25 -25.28 23.82 1.80
C ASN A 25 -25.14 23.75 3.32
N SER A 26 -24.07 24.35 3.85
CA SER A 26 -23.74 24.40 5.29
C SER A 26 -24.73 25.20 6.16
N ARG A 27 -25.75 25.84 5.56
CA ARG A 27 -26.79 26.62 6.24
C ARG A 27 -28.20 26.02 6.16
N ASP A 28 -28.40 24.88 5.49
CA ASP A 28 -29.73 24.28 5.38
C ASP A 28 -30.19 23.66 6.71
N GLU A 29 -31.41 23.98 7.16
CA GLU A 29 -32.06 23.33 8.32
C GLU A 29 -32.68 21.96 7.95
N ALA A 30 -32.88 21.69 6.65
CA ALA A 30 -33.50 20.46 6.15
C ALA A 30 -32.80 19.15 6.60
N PRO A 31 -31.46 19.04 6.67
CA PRO A 31 -30.79 17.85 7.18
C PRO A 31 -31.07 17.56 8.67
N ARG A 32 -31.40 18.59 9.47
CA ARG A 32 -31.75 18.42 10.88
C ARG A 32 -33.18 17.92 11.03
N ILE A 33 -34.11 18.47 10.26
CA ILE A 33 -35.52 18.03 10.24
C ILE A 33 -35.61 16.57 9.77
N LEU A 34 -34.86 16.19 8.73
CA LEU A 34 -34.83 14.80 8.26
C LEU A 34 -34.25 13.85 9.31
N LYS A 35 -33.22 14.28 10.03
CA LYS A 35 -32.66 13.52 11.15
C LYS A 35 -33.70 13.28 12.24
N ASP A 36 -34.44 14.32 12.63
CA ASP A 36 -35.48 14.22 13.67
C ASP A 36 -36.64 13.30 13.25
N ILE A 37 -37.01 13.29 11.96
CA ILE A 37 -38.00 12.37 11.41
C ILE A 37 -37.48 10.92 11.44
N MET A 38 -36.23 10.68 11.03
CA MET A 38 -35.64 9.34 11.02
C MET A 38 -35.40 8.77 12.42
N GLU A 39 -35.12 9.62 13.41
CA GLU A 39 -34.91 9.17 14.79
C GLU A 39 -36.22 8.95 15.55
N ASN A 40 -37.27 9.74 15.29
CA ASN A 40 -38.49 9.74 16.11
C ASN A 40 -39.74 9.19 15.41
N TRP A 41 -39.77 9.10 14.08
CA TRP A 41 -40.97 8.76 13.30
C TRP A 41 -40.77 7.58 12.33
N ASP A 42 -39.64 6.86 12.42
CA ASP A 42 -39.32 5.66 11.64
C ASP A 42 -39.31 4.40 12.53
N PRO A 43 -40.49 3.84 12.88
CA PRO A 43 -40.63 2.82 13.92
C PRO A 43 -40.01 1.46 13.59
N ASP A 44 -39.70 1.18 12.30
CA ASP A 44 -39.26 -0.15 11.84
C ASP A 44 -37.75 -0.26 11.55
N THR A 45 -36.97 0.81 11.82
CA THR A 45 -35.57 0.90 11.40
C THR A 45 -34.62 1.13 12.59
N ASN A 46 -34.06 0.05 13.16
CA ASN A 46 -33.02 0.16 14.18
C ASN A 46 -31.64 0.44 13.56
N TYR A 47 -31.11 1.65 13.77
CA TYR A 47 -29.78 2.03 13.29
C TYR A 47 -28.69 1.52 14.23
N LYS A 48 -27.65 0.88 13.68
CA LYS A 48 -26.50 0.35 14.43
C LYS A 48 -25.63 1.44 15.08
N SER A 49 -25.70 2.67 14.59
CA SER A 49 -24.92 3.82 15.08
C SER A 49 -25.71 5.12 14.93
N PRO A 50 -25.43 6.16 15.74
CA PRO A 50 -26.17 7.41 15.69
C PRO A 50 -25.96 8.12 14.35
N ILE A 51 -27.05 8.62 13.76
CA ILE A 51 -27.03 9.30 12.46
C ILE A 51 -26.22 10.60 12.58
N ARG A 52 -25.21 10.77 11.71
CA ARG A 52 -24.31 11.95 11.73
C ARG A 52 -24.64 12.89 10.58
N ILE A 53 -24.48 14.20 10.81
CA ILE A 53 -24.65 15.22 9.76
C ILE A 53 -23.26 15.77 9.40
N LEU A 54 -22.94 15.79 8.10
CA LEU A 54 -21.71 16.41 7.60
C LEU A 54 -21.87 17.93 7.53
N LYS A 55 -21.00 18.68 8.21
CA LYS A 55 -21.12 20.15 8.36
C LYS A 55 -20.81 20.94 7.09
N ASP A 56 -19.97 20.40 6.20
CA ASP A 56 -19.43 21.15 5.05
C ASP A 56 -20.16 20.88 3.73
N GLY A 57 -21.29 20.16 3.78
CA GLY A 57 -22.15 19.90 2.61
C GLY A 57 -21.57 18.90 1.60
N PHE A 58 -22.37 18.58 0.58
CA PHE A 58 -22.02 17.57 -0.42
C PHE A 58 -20.93 18.04 -1.39
N GLU A 59 -20.87 19.33 -1.72
CA GLU A 59 -19.84 19.88 -2.62
C GLU A 59 -18.43 19.72 -2.05
N SER A 60 -18.25 19.96 -0.75
CA SER A 60 -16.97 19.77 -0.07
C SER A 60 -16.59 18.29 -0.01
N PHE A 61 -17.57 17.39 0.20
CA PHE A 61 -17.33 15.95 0.19
C PHE A 61 -16.90 15.44 -1.19
N LEU A 62 -17.52 15.93 -2.27
CA LEU A 62 -17.15 15.58 -3.64
C LEU A 62 -15.74 16.08 -4.00
N LEU A 63 -15.32 17.23 -3.49
CA LEU A 63 -13.97 17.76 -3.69
C LEU A 63 -12.88 16.90 -3.03
N VAL A 64 -13.18 16.34 -1.86
CA VAL A 64 -12.19 15.58 -1.06
C VAL A 64 -12.22 14.09 -1.42
N TYR A 65 -13.40 13.52 -1.71
CA TYR A 65 -13.59 12.09 -1.97
C TYR A 65 -14.47 11.82 -3.21
N PRO A 66 -14.05 12.24 -4.43
CA PRO A 66 -14.86 12.10 -5.64
C PRO A 66 -15.07 10.65 -6.07
N THR A 67 -14.16 9.74 -5.73
CA THR A 67 -14.23 8.31 -6.13
C THR A 67 -15.21 7.49 -5.32
N GLU A 68 -15.59 7.97 -4.13
CA GLU A 68 -16.50 7.28 -3.21
C GLU A 68 -17.97 7.72 -3.39
N CYS A 69 -18.22 8.63 -4.33
CA CYS A 69 -19.56 9.14 -4.62
C CYS A 69 -20.25 8.29 -5.69
N THR A 70 -21.33 7.61 -5.32
CA THR A 70 -22.14 6.80 -6.26
C THR A 70 -22.88 7.61 -7.32
N ASN A 71 -23.06 8.92 -7.09
CA ASN A 71 -23.58 9.87 -8.09
C ASN A 71 -22.65 11.10 -8.24
N PRO A 72 -21.62 11.02 -9.11
CA PRO A 72 -20.63 12.07 -9.30
C PRO A 72 -21.13 13.33 -10.04
N HIS A 73 -22.30 13.26 -10.70
CA HIS A 73 -22.86 14.35 -11.52
C HIS A 73 -24.07 15.03 -10.87
N TYR A 74 -24.13 15.02 -9.54
CA TYR A 74 -25.20 15.65 -8.79
C TYR A 74 -25.33 17.14 -9.14
N THR A 75 -26.53 17.54 -9.55
CA THR A 75 -26.89 18.94 -9.80
C THR A 75 -28.03 19.28 -8.86
N SER A 76 -27.84 20.30 -8.00
CA SER A 76 -28.91 20.76 -7.11
C SER A 76 -30.15 21.12 -7.93
N PRO A 77 -31.36 20.67 -7.53
CA PRO A 77 -32.59 21.16 -8.13
C PRO A 77 -32.61 22.69 -8.00
N LYS A 78 -32.61 23.40 -9.12
CA LYS A 78 -32.85 24.85 -9.10
C LYS A 78 -34.27 25.02 -8.59
N VAL A 79 -34.44 25.66 -7.44
CA VAL A 79 -35.78 26.03 -6.95
C VAL A 79 -36.39 26.93 -8.01
N ALA A 80 -37.30 26.36 -8.81
CA ALA A 80 -38.18 27.15 -9.63
C ALA A 80 -39.05 27.96 -8.66
N ASN A 81 -39.09 29.27 -8.87
CA ASN A 81 -39.99 30.21 -8.21
C ASN A 81 -41.44 29.95 -8.71
N GLU A 82 -41.95 28.74 -8.53
CA GLU A 82 -43.33 28.39 -8.79
C GLU A 82 -43.98 27.94 -7.49
N GLY A 83 -45.17 28.49 -7.26
CA GLY A 83 -45.75 28.70 -5.95
C GLY A 83 -46.08 27.44 -5.17
N SER A 84 -46.45 27.68 -3.93
CA SER A 84 -47.18 26.79 -3.04
C SER A 84 -48.13 25.83 -3.78
N GLU A 85 -47.67 24.63 -4.07
CA GLU A 85 -48.58 23.51 -4.33
C GLU A 85 -49.14 23.08 -2.97
N ASN A 86 -50.43 23.30 -2.80
CA ASN A 86 -51.18 22.91 -1.61
C ASN A 86 -51.01 21.42 -1.35
N LEU A 87 -50.53 21.08 -0.16
CA LEU A 87 -50.44 19.71 0.39
C LEU A 87 -51.82 19.15 0.79
N GLU A 88 -52.83 19.28 -0.07
CA GLU A 88 -54.20 18.80 0.25
C GLU A 88 -54.63 17.53 -0.51
N GLU A 89 -53.85 17.03 -1.48
CA GLU A 89 -54.16 15.76 -2.16
C GLU A 89 -52.95 14.81 -2.15
N ILE A 90 -52.77 14.12 -1.03
CA ILE A 90 -51.98 12.88 -0.99
C ILE A 90 -52.95 11.75 -0.63
N GLU A 91 -53.39 10.98 -1.62
CA GLU A 91 -54.05 9.70 -1.37
C GLU A 91 -53.01 8.67 -0.92
N TYR A 92 -53.26 8.07 0.24
CA TYR A 92 -52.45 6.96 0.76
C TYR A 92 -52.88 5.64 0.11
N PRO A 93 -51.94 4.78 -0.32
CA PRO A 93 -52.28 3.48 -0.91
C PRO A 93 -52.99 2.59 0.11
N GLU A 94 -53.98 1.82 -0.33
CA GLU A 94 -54.69 0.87 0.52
C GLU A 94 -53.75 -0.28 0.96
N ILE A 95 -54.00 -0.82 2.16
CA ILE A 95 -53.17 -1.83 2.85
C ILE A 95 -52.86 -3.07 1.98
N GLY A 96 -53.63 -3.33 0.91
CA GLY A 96 -53.40 -4.43 -0.05
C GLY A 96 -52.19 -4.25 -0.97
N ASP A 97 -51.66 -3.04 -1.14
CA ASP A 97 -50.52 -2.75 -2.05
C ASP A 97 -49.15 -3.03 -1.41
N ILE A 98 -49.11 -3.50 -0.16
CA ILE A 98 -47.88 -3.80 0.58
C ILE A 98 -47.55 -5.29 0.45
N MET A 99 -46.63 -5.64 -0.47
CA MET A 99 -46.15 -7.02 -0.57
C MET A 99 -45.27 -7.41 0.64
N MET A 100 -45.62 -8.50 1.32
CA MET A 100 -44.80 -9.07 2.40
C MET A 100 -43.57 -9.81 1.85
N LYS A 101 -42.48 -9.78 2.63
CA LYS A 101 -41.10 -10.17 2.24
C LYS A 101 -40.90 -11.66 1.89
N ASP A 102 -41.90 -12.51 2.10
CA ASP A 102 -41.73 -13.98 2.07
C ASP A 102 -41.85 -14.61 0.67
N GLU A 103 -42.11 -13.83 -0.39
CA GLU A 103 -42.31 -14.37 -1.75
C GLU A 103 -41.06 -14.32 -2.67
N ILE A 104 -39.91 -13.83 -2.20
CA ILE A 104 -38.68 -13.79 -3.02
C ILE A 104 -37.91 -15.12 -2.88
N LYS A 105 -38.18 -16.10 -3.77
CA LYS A 105 -37.34 -17.31 -3.92
C LYS A 105 -36.09 -17.00 -4.75
N LEU A 106 -34.90 -17.03 -4.13
CA LEU A 106 -33.60 -17.02 -4.81
C LEU A 106 -33.00 -18.44 -4.81
N GLY A 107 -32.50 -18.90 -5.96
CA GLY A 107 -32.05 -20.27 -6.19
C GLY A 107 -30.73 -20.66 -5.52
N SER A 108 -30.66 -21.96 -5.18
CA SER A 108 -29.51 -22.83 -4.84
C SER A 108 -28.45 -22.32 -3.85
N VAL A 109 -28.63 -22.70 -2.58
CA VAL A 109 -27.62 -22.67 -1.51
C VAL A 109 -26.73 -23.92 -1.61
N PRO A 110 -25.38 -23.82 -1.56
CA PRO A 110 -24.52 -25.00 -1.37
C PRO A 110 -24.60 -25.48 0.08
N GLU A 111 -24.70 -26.80 0.29
CA GLU A 111 -24.71 -27.41 1.63
C GLU A 111 -23.41 -27.14 2.40
N VAL A 112 -23.55 -26.47 3.54
CA VAL A 112 -22.46 -26.24 4.50
C VAL A 112 -22.39 -27.42 5.47
N ASN A 113 -21.26 -28.12 5.43
CA ASN A 113 -20.97 -29.26 6.32
C ASN A 113 -20.76 -28.75 7.77
N ARG A 114 -21.64 -29.13 8.70
CA ARG A 114 -21.74 -28.57 10.07
C ARG A 114 -20.67 -29.06 11.07
N ALA A 115 -19.61 -29.72 10.60
CA ALA A 115 -18.59 -30.32 11.46
C ALA A 115 -17.39 -29.40 11.80
N ASP A 116 -17.17 -28.28 11.10
CA ASP A 116 -15.97 -27.43 11.29
C ASP A 116 -16.15 -26.22 12.23
N LYS A 117 -17.30 -26.08 12.90
CA LYS A 117 -17.56 -24.94 13.81
C LYS A 117 -16.64 -24.93 15.05
N SER A 118 -16.13 -26.10 15.46
CA SER A 118 -15.22 -26.23 16.61
C SER A 118 -13.80 -25.73 16.31
N LYS A 119 -13.37 -25.70 15.04
CA LYS A 119 -12.07 -25.14 14.64
C LYS A 119 -12.11 -23.61 14.55
N ALA A 120 -13.22 -23.04 14.09
CA ALA A 120 -13.39 -21.58 14.02
C ALA A 120 -13.51 -20.92 15.41
N MET A 121 -14.05 -21.62 16.41
CA MET A 121 -14.12 -21.11 17.79
C MET A 121 -12.77 -21.09 18.52
N LYS A 122 -11.78 -21.87 18.09
CA LYS A 122 -10.42 -21.82 18.67
C LYS A 122 -9.60 -20.60 18.20
N ILE A 123 -10.04 -19.91 17.13
CA ILE A 123 -9.31 -18.77 16.55
C ILE A 123 -9.63 -17.45 17.29
N TYR A 124 -10.68 -17.43 18.12
CA TYR A 124 -11.04 -16.28 18.97
C TYR A 124 -10.99 -16.66 20.45
N GLU A 125 -9.85 -17.13 20.95
CA GLU A 125 -9.56 -16.90 22.36
C GLU A 125 -9.37 -15.38 22.52
N GLN A 126 -10.39 -14.70 23.06
CA GLN A 126 -10.25 -13.33 23.51
C GLN A 126 -9.13 -13.30 24.55
N ARG A 127 -7.97 -12.72 24.20
CA ARG A 127 -6.89 -12.45 25.15
C ARG A 127 -7.47 -11.70 26.35
N ASN A 128 -7.06 -12.10 27.55
CA ASN A 128 -7.65 -11.55 28.75
C ASN A 128 -7.20 -10.09 28.90
N LEU A 129 -8.11 -9.17 29.25
CA LEU A 129 -7.81 -7.74 29.39
C LEU A 129 -6.65 -7.51 30.38
N ASN A 130 -6.55 -8.35 31.41
CA ASN A 130 -5.48 -8.29 32.41
C ASN A 130 -4.11 -8.66 31.82
N GLU A 131 -4.04 -9.60 30.87
CA GLU A 131 -2.79 -10.00 30.21
C GLU A 131 -2.26 -8.88 29.31
N ILE A 132 -3.16 -8.20 28.59
CA ILE A 132 -2.80 -7.06 27.71
C ILE A 132 -2.34 -5.85 28.53
N ILE A 133 -2.95 -5.62 29.70
CA ILE A 133 -2.50 -4.59 30.66
C ILE A 133 -1.12 -4.94 31.22
N GLU A 134 -0.85 -6.21 31.52
CA GLU A 134 0.46 -6.66 31.99
C GLU A 134 1.54 -6.49 30.90
N GLU A 135 1.21 -6.80 29.64
CA GLU A 135 2.08 -6.61 28.48
C GLU A 135 2.38 -5.12 28.24
N LYS A 136 1.37 -4.24 28.37
CA LYS A 136 1.57 -2.79 28.33
C LYS A 136 2.49 -2.30 29.46
N ASN A 137 2.32 -2.80 30.68
CA ASN A 137 3.17 -2.40 31.81
C ASN A 137 4.62 -2.85 31.62
N LYS A 138 4.84 -4.08 31.11
CA LYS A 138 6.18 -4.56 30.74
C LYS A 138 6.81 -3.67 29.68
N LEU A 139 6.07 -3.36 28.61
CA LEU A 139 6.56 -2.47 27.55
C LEU A 139 6.86 -1.05 28.07
N SER A 140 6.06 -0.52 29.00
CA SER A 140 6.34 0.76 29.66
C SER A 140 7.65 0.72 30.44
N THR A 141 7.92 -0.35 31.19
CA THR A 141 9.19 -0.49 31.92
C THR A 141 10.40 -0.68 31.02
N GLU A 142 10.22 -1.30 29.85
CA GLU A 142 11.26 -1.40 28.82
C GLU A 142 11.54 -0.03 28.18
N ASN A 143 10.49 0.74 27.86
CA ASN A 143 10.62 2.10 27.33
C ASN A 143 11.40 3.01 28.29
N ASP A 144 11.14 2.91 29.60
CA ASP A 144 11.87 3.68 30.60
C ASP A 144 13.36 3.33 30.64
N LYS A 145 13.71 2.05 30.50
CA LYS A 145 15.11 1.59 30.42
C LYS A 145 15.79 2.07 29.13
N THR A 146 15.14 1.93 27.98
CA THR A 146 15.66 2.41 26.68
C THR A 146 15.84 3.93 26.69
N ASN A 147 14.94 4.68 27.34
CA ASN A 147 15.07 6.13 27.49
C ASN A 147 16.24 6.52 28.41
N GLN A 148 16.48 5.78 29.50
CA GLN A 148 17.64 5.99 30.36
C GLN A 148 18.95 5.72 29.60
N GLU A 149 19.03 4.62 28.85
CA GLU A 149 20.21 4.29 28.03
C GLU A 149 20.44 5.35 26.94
N PHE A 150 19.38 5.86 26.31
CA PHE A 150 19.47 6.94 25.33
C PHE A 150 20.06 8.22 25.93
N GLU A 151 19.64 8.63 27.12
CA GLU A 151 20.18 9.80 27.82
C GLU A 151 21.66 9.60 28.21
N GLU A 152 22.02 8.39 28.67
CA GLU A 152 23.41 8.05 29.01
C GLU A 152 24.32 8.11 27.77
N VAL A 153 23.94 7.45 26.68
CA VAL A 153 24.72 7.43 25.43
C VAL A 153 24.79 8.84 24.81
N SER A 154 23.71 9.62 24.88
CA SER A 154 23.68 11.01 24.40
C SER A 154 24.56 11.94 25.23
N LYS A 155 24.77 11.64 26.51
CA LYS A 155 25.70 12.37 27.37
C LYS A 155 27.14 12.00 27.05
N SER A 156 27.44 10.70 26.89
CA SER A 156 28.77 10.23 26.47
C SER A 156 29.17 10.73 25.08
N LEU A 157 28.22 10.88 24.15
CA LEU A 157 28.50 11.51 22.84
C LEU A 157 28.92 12.98 22.98
N ARG A 158 28.22 13.76 23.83
CA ARG A 158 28.57 15.17 24.08
C ARG A 158 29.92 15.34 24.77
N GLU A 159 30.32 14.37 25.59
CA GLU A 159 31.64 14.34 26.23
C GLU A 159 32.77 13.95 25.24
N THR A 160 32.48 13.07 24.28
CA THR A 160 33.45 12.62 23.24
C THR A 160 33.57 13.57 22.04
N GLU A 161 32.57 14.44 21.80
CA GLU A 161 32.68 15.55 20.83
C GLU A 161 33.88 16.48 21.13
N GLN A 162 34.32 16.55 22.40
CA GLN A 162 35.46 17.37 22.82
C GLN A 162 36.82 16.67 22.64
N SER A 163 36.87 15.34 22.48
CA SER A 163 38.13 14.57 22.48
C SER A 163 38.66 14.16 21.10
N HIS A 164 37.98 14.51 19.99
CA HIS A 164 38.44 14.28 18.61
C HIS A 164 38.82 12.82 18.25
N ASP A 165 38.26 11.82 18.95
CA ASP A 165 38.50 10.42 18.61
C ASP A 165 37.46 9.91 17.58
N SER A 166 37.91 9.61 16.35
CA SER A 166 37.02 9.38 15.21
C SER A 166 36.26 8.05 15.27
N GLU A 167 36.71 7.07 16.07
CA GLU A 167 36.15 5.72 16.05
C GLU A 167 35.09 5.51 17.15
N GLU A 168 35.29 6.09 18.32
CA GLU A 168 34.34 6.03 19.44
C GLU A 168 33.11 6.91 19.19
N TYR A 169 33.32 8.10 18.61
CA TYR A 169 32.23 8.99 18.17
C TYR A 169 31.31 8.32 17.14
N LYS A 170 31.87 7.57 16.18
CA LYS A 170 31.09 6.83 15.16
C LYS A 170 30.27 5.70 15.80
N LYS A 171 30.84 4.97 16.77
CA LYS A 171 30.14 3.91 17.51
C LYS A 171 28.98 4.47 18.33
N LEU A 172 29.20 5.57 19.05
CA LEU A 172 28.16 6.23 19.85
C LEU A 172 27.06 6.82 18.96
N THR A 173 27.40 7.42 17.82
CA THR A 173 26.43 7.93 16.84
C THR A 173 25.55 6.81 16.28
N PHE A 174 26.15 5.67 15.93
CA PHE A 174 25.40 4.50 15.47
C PHE A 174 24.48 3.94 16.56
N ARG A 175 24.95 3.88 17.81
CA ARG A 175 24.14 3.42 18.95
C ARG A 175 22.94 4.33 19.23
N ILE A 176 23.08 5.65 19.10
CA ILE A 176 21.96 6.61 19.21
C ILE A 176 20.91 6.32 18.12
N TRP A 177 21.34 6.09 16.89
CA TRP A 177 20.42 5.81 15.78
C TRP A 177 19.63 4.50 15.98
N GLU A 178 20.28 3.46 16.51
CA GLU A 178 19.60 2.21 16.91
C GLU A 178 18.53 2.47 17.99
N LEU A 179 18.90 3.19 19.07
CA LEU A 179 18.00 3.50 20.17
C LEU A 179 16.81 4.37 19.74
N GLU A 180 17.00 5.33 18.82
CA GLU A 180 15.91 6.12 18.24
C GLU A 180 14.91 5.25 17.45
N THR A 181 15.44 4.28 16.70
CA THR A 181 14.63 3.35 15.91
C THR A 181 13.85 2.41 16.82
N GLU A 182 14.50 1.90 17.87
CA GLU A 182 13.88 1.07 18.90
C GLU A 182 12.76 1.81 19.63
N LYS A 183 12.99 3.07 20.04
CA LYS A 183 12.00 3.93 20.68
C LYS A 183 10.78 4.20 19.79
N LYS A 184 10.97 4.42 18.48
CA LYS A 184 9.86 4.57 17.52
C LYS A 184 9.02 3.29 17.43
N ASN A 185 9.68 2.14 17.35
CA ASN A 185 9.02 0.84 17.28
C ASN A 185 8.24 0.51 18.57
N GLN A 186 8.84 0.79 19.73
CA GLN A 186 8.22 0.64 21.04
C GLN A 186 6.99 1.54 21.21
N ASN A 187 7.07 2.83 20.87
CA ASN A 187 5.95 3.77 20.93
C ASN A 187 4.79 3.33 20.03
N TYR A 188 5.10 2.84 18.82
CA TYR A 188 4.08 2.29 17.92
C TYR A 188 3.37 1.06 18.52
N LYS A 189 4.13 0.12 19.12
CA LYS A 189 3.55 -1.03 19.83
C LYS A 189 2.66 -0.59 20.99
N GLU A 190 3.07 0.41 21.76
CA GLU A 190 2.27 0.93 22.87
C GLU A 190 0.93 1.53 22.38
N GLN A 191 0.94 2.27 21.27
CA GLN A 191 -0.27 2.84 20.68
C GLN A 191 -1.26 1.76 20.22
N LEU A 192 -0.75 0.66 19.65
CA LEU A 192 -1.58 -0.49 19.27
C LEU A 192 -2.23 -1.14 20.49
N LEU A 193 -1.46 -1.41 21.55
CA LEU A 193 -1.99 -1.98 22.79
C LEU A 193 -3.03 -1.07 23.46
N ILE A 194 -2.83 0.25 23.44
CA ILE A 194 -3.82 1.21 23.95
C ILE A 194 -5.12 1.13 23.17
N LYS A 195 -5.04 1.03 21.84
CA LYS A 195 -6.21 0.91 20.97
C LYS A 195 -6.98 -0.40 21.25
N GLU A 196 -6.26 -1.50 21.42
CA GLU A 196 -6.85 -2.81 21.76
C GLU A 196 -7.53 -2.79 23.13
N ILE A 197 -6.91 -2.18 24.16
CA ILE A 197 -7.52 -1.99 25.48
C ILE A 197 -8.78 -1.12 25.39
N GLN A 198 -8.77 -0.06 24.58
CA GLN A 198 -9.94 0.80 24.39
C GLN A 198 -11.10 0.06 23.74
N ASP A 199 -10.82 -0.79 22.75
CA ASP A 199 -11.84 -1.53 22.03
C ASP A 199 -12.43 -2.66 22.91
N LEU A 200 -11.60 -3.34 23.71
CA LEU A 200 -12.08 -4.29 24.72
C LEU A 200 -12.91 -3.62 25.83
N LYS A 201 -12.51 -2.43 26.30
CA LYS A 201 -13.28 -1.65 27.26
C LYS A 201 -14.63 -1.23 26.70
N LYS A 202 -14.71 -0.77 25.44
CA LYS A 202 -15.98 -0.46 24.77
C LYS A 202 -16.88 -1.70 24.67
N MET A 203 -16.31 -2.86 24.33
CA MET A 203 -17.05 -4.13 24.30
C MET A 203 -17.55 -4.55 25.69
N HIS A 204 -16.81 -4.27 26.76
CA HIS A 204 -17.25 -4.54 28.13
C HIS A 204 -18.34 -3.57 28.60
N ILE A 205 -18.22 -2.27 28.31
CA ILE A 205 -19.25 -1.26 28.60
C ILE A 205 -20.56 -1.64 27.89
N SER A 206 -20.48 -2.06 26.62
CA SER A 206 -21.66 -2.51 25.85
C SER A 206 -22.33 -3.76 26.46
N LYS A 207 -21.58 -4.62 27.15
CA LYS A 207 -22.11 -5.82 27.83
C LYS A 207 -22.68 -5.54 29.23
N VAL A 208 -22.28 -4.44 29.86
CA VAL A 208 -22.83 -4.00 31.16
C VAL A 208 -24.17 -3.29 30.95
N ASP A 209 -24.30 -2.49 29.88
CA ASP A 209 -25.56 -1.81 29.51
C ASP A 209 -26.69 -2.80 29.14
N ASP A 210 -26.36 -4.00 28.65
CA ASP A 210 -27.35 -5.05 28.36
C ASP A 210 -27.83 -5.82 29.61
N ASN A 211 -27.09 -5.78 30.72
CA ASN A 211 -27.44 -6.48 31.97
C ASN A 211 -28.11 -5.58 33.03
N GLU A 212 -28.09 -4.25 32.87
CA GLU A 212 -28.73 -3.31 33.82
C GLU A 212 -30.18 -2.92 33.46
N LYS A 213 -30.78 -3.53 32.42
CA LYS A 213 -32.22 -3.35 32.12
C LYS A 213 -33.16 -4.29 32.88
N SER A 214 -32.67 -5.00 33.90
CA SER A 214 -33.50 -5.79 34.80
C SER A 214 -33.02 -5.70 36.25
N ILE A 215 -33.27 -4.56 36.92
CA ILE A 215 -33.63 -4.45 38.35
C ILE A 215 -34.11 -3.00 38.58
N ILE A 216 -35.29 -2.90 39.18
CA ILE A 216 -36.11 -1.70 39.40
C ILE A 216 -35.64 -0.90 40.62
N GLU A 217 -35.86 0.42 40.53
CA GLU A 217 -36.07 1.42 41.59
C GLU A 217 -35.52 1.16 43.01
N ASN A 218 -34.58 2.03 43.43
CA ASN A 218 -34.67 2.86 44.65
C ASN A 218 -33.25 3.19 45.17
N HIS A 219 -32.79 4.42 44.92
CA HIS A 219 -32.40 5.37 45.96
C HIS A 219 -31.61 6.56 45.38
N LYS A 220 -32.09 7.77 45.69
CA LYS A 220 -31.34 9.03 45.63
C LYS A 220 -30.12 8.93 46.56
N ILE A 221 -29.02 9.61 46.22
CA ILE A 221 -28.35 10.65 47.05
C ILE A 221 -27.01 11.14 46.41
N SER A 222 -26.94 12.47 46.31
CA SER A 222 -25.80 13.42 46.38
C SER A 222 -24.66 13.48 45.34
N GLU A 223 -24.33 14.75 45.07
CA GLU A 223 -23.42 15.39 44.11
C GLU A 223 -21.90 15.36 44.53
N PRO A 224 -21.00 16.27 44.05
CA PRO A 224 -20.02 15.98 43.00
C PRO A 224 -18.56 16.29 43.43
N ILE A 225 -17.54 15.76 42.74
CA ILE A 225 -16.15 16.19 42.95
C ILE A 225 -15.36 16.14 41.61
N PRO A 226 -14.30 16.93 41.40
CA PRO A 226 -14.34 18.27 40.81
C PRO A 226 -13.54 18.37 39.49
N LYS A 227 -13.86 19.40 38.68
CA LYS A 227 -13.09 19.78 37.49
C LYS A 227 -11.72 20.34 37.90
N GLN A 228 -10.62 19.68 37.49
CA GLN A 228 -9.31 20.34 37.39
C GLN A 228 -8.97 20.60 35.93
N GLN A 229 -8.78 21.89 35.64
CA GLN A 229 -8.38 22.42 34.34
C GLN A 229 -6.93 22.03 34.05
N VAL A 230 -6.70 21.31 32.95
CA VAL A 230 -5.34 21.15 32.41
C VAL A 230 -5.08 22.36 31.51
N ILE A 231 -4.16 23.21 31.96
CA ILE A 231 -3.56 24.30 31.20
C ILE A 231 -2.72 23.65 30.10
N ILE A 232 -3.12 23.80 28.84
CA ILE A 232 -2.31 23.39 27.69
C ILE A 232 -1.32 24.52 27.43
N ASN A 233 -0.04 24.32 27.74
CA ASN A 233 1.03 25.18 27.25
C ASN A 233 1.25 24.86 25.76
N GLU A 234 1.10 25.87 24.89
CA GLU A 234 1.43 25.76 23.48
C GLU A 234 2.92 25.43 23.27
N PRO A 235 3.28 24.47 22.40
CA PRO A 235 4.67 24.20 22.07
C PRO A 235 5.24 25.36 21.24
N GLN A 236 6.33 25.96 21.77
CA GLN A 236 7.11 26.99 21.11
C GLN A 236 7.73 26.42 19.82
N ILE A 237 7.37 27.00 18.68
CA ILE A 237 7.96 26.69 17.37
C ILE A 237 9.42 27.13 17.40
N GLU A 238 10.36 26.18 17.45
CA GLU A 238 11.77 26.44 17.22
C GLU A 238 11.96 27.07 15.83
N LYS A 239 12.59 28.25 15.80
CA LYS A 239 12.86 29.02 14.58
C LYS A 239 13.83 28.23 13.69
N LEU A 240 13.30 27.56 12.68
CA LEU A 240 14.08 26.90 11.63
C LEU A 240 14.93 27.96 10.90
N ILE A 241 16.25 27.75 10.96
CA ILE A 241 17.27 28.55 10.27
C ILE A 241 17.20 28.22 8.76
N PRO A 242 17.23 29.20 7.83
CA PRO A 242 17.24 28.91 6.41
C PRO A 242 18.54 28.21 5.99
N VAL A 243 18.43 27.09 5.27
CA VAL A 243 19.58 26.45 4.62
C VAL A 243 20.14 27.42 3.59
N LYS A 244 21.44 27.76 3.73
CA LYS A 244 22.18 28.57 2.76
C LYS A 244 22.10 27.91 1.38
N GLN A 245 21.68 28.69 0.39
CA GLN A 245 21.54 28.29 -1.01
C GLN A 245 22.91 28.16 -1.68
N ASP A 246 23.64 27.09 -1.42
CA ASP A 246 24.74 26.65 -2.29
C ASP A 246 24.77 25.11 -2.22
N GLU A 247 24.69 24.42 -3.37
CA GLU A 247 24.70 22.94 -3.62
C GLU A 247 23.40 22.19 -4.00
N LEU A 248 22.30 22.85 -4.40
CA LEU A 248 21.03 22.18 -4.78
C LEU A 248 20.73 22.21 -6.28
N GLU A 249 21.62 21.64 -7.10
CA GLU A 249 21.54 21.77 -8.57
C GLU A 249 20.62 20.75 -9.30
N ASP A 250 19.87 19.85 -8.63
CA ASP A 250 19.30 18.70 -9.37
C ASP A 250 17.94 18.14 -8.89
N LYS A 251 17.10 18.91 -8.19
CA LYS A 251 15.72 18.48 -7.85
C LYS A 251 14.68 19.10 -8.78
N VAL A 252 14.62 18.56 -9.99
CA VAL A 252 13.53 18.87 -10.93
C VAL A 252 12.32 17.99 -10.59
N LEU A 253 11.21 18.61 -10.18
CA LEU A 253 9.97 17.95 -9.78
C LEU A 253 8.90 18.14 -10.86
N THR A 254 8.72 17.13 -11.71
CA THR A 254 7.76 17.16 -12.81
C THR A 254 6.76 16.01 -12.70
N GLY A 255 5.46 16.32 -12.62
CA GLY A 255 4.39 15.32 -12.58
C GLY A 255 4.13 14.65 -13.95
N LEU A 256 3.38 13.55 -13.95
CA LEU A 256 2.88 12.91 -15.19
C LEU A 256 1.36 12.90 -15.20
N LYS A 257 0.76 13.41 -16.29
CA LYS A 257 -0.69 13.45 -16.47
C LYS A 257 -1.25 12.03 -16.66
N ASN A 258 -2.37 11.72 -16.01
CA ASN A 258 -3.07 10.46 -16.19
C ASN A 258 -3.93 10.50 -17.47
N LEU A 259 -3.84 9.48 -18.32
CA LEU A 259 -4.52 9.39 -19.62
C LEU A 259 -5.72 8.42 -19.60
N GLY A 260 -6.18 8.07 -18.41
CA GLY A 260 -7.23 7.09 -18.14
C GLY A 260 -6.63 5.79 -17.63
N ASN A 261 -6.70 5.60 -16.30
CA ASN A 261 -6.11 4.45 -15.58
C ASN A 261 -4.64 4.16 -15.90
N THR A 262 -3.84 5.18 -16.26
CA THR A 262 -2.41 5.02 -16.59
C THR A 262 -1.48 5.29 -15.41
N CYS A 263 -2.00 5.25 -14.18
CA CYS A 263 -1.21 5.49 -12.97
C CYS A 263 -0.12 4.44 -12.78
N TYR A 264 -0.37 3.18 -13.17
CA TYR A 264 0.63 2.11 -13.17
C TYR A 264 1.87 2.52 -13.99
N MET A 265 1.67 3.03 -15.21
CA MET A 265 2.74 3.50 -16.08
C MET A 265 3.44 4.74 -15.52
N ASN A 266 2.67 5.72 -15.03
CA ASN A 266 3.24 6.96 -14.49
C ASN A 266 4.12 6.67 -13.27
N SER A 267 3.71 5.76 -12.38
CA SER A 267 4.49 5.38 -11.20
C SER A 267 5.85 4.78 -11.58
N ILE A 268 5.87 3.87 -12.56
CA ILE A 268 7.09 3.23 -13.05
C ILE A 268 7.99 4.24 -13.75
N LEU A 269 7.45 5.10 -14.62
CA LEU A 269 8.25 6.12 -15.32
C LEU A 269 8.90 7.10 -14.35
N GLN A 270 8.23 7.45 -13.25
CA GLN A 270 8.82 8.29 -12.19
C GLN A 270 9.95 7.56 -11.44
N CYS A 271 9.79 6.26 -11.16
CA CYS A 271 10.86 5.44 -10.55
C CYS A 271 12.08 5.33 -11.46
N LEU A 272 11.86 5.10 -12.76
CA LEU A 272 12.92 5.03 -13.76
C LEU A 272 13.59 6.40 -13.98
N PHE A 273 12.84 7.50 -13.94
CA PHE A 273 13.40 8.84 -14.01
C PHE A 273 14.26 9.19 -12.78
N SER A 274 13.86 8.70 -11.60
CA SER A 274 14.64 8.87 -10.37
C SER A 274 15.96 8.09 -10.39
N SER A 275 16.09 7.10 -11.27
CA SER A 275 17.33 6.33 -11.46
C SER A 275 18.38 7.17 -12.19
N LEU A 276 19.32 7.75 -11.43
CA LEU A 276 20.34 8.68 -11.95
C LEU A 276 21.14 8.11 -13.14
N MET A 277 21.50 6.82 -13.09
CA MET A 277 22.30 6.17 -14.14
C MET A 277 21.54 6.10 -15.48
N LEU A 278 20.26 5.70 -15.42
CA LEU A 278 19.39 5.66 -16.59
C LEU A 278 19.06 7.07 -17.09
N ARG A 279 18.71 7.98 -16.17
CA ARG A 279 18.40 9.38 -16.49
C ARG A 279 19.54 10.07 -17.22
N LYS A 280 20.76 10.03 -16.67
CA LYS A 280 21.94 10.64 -17.31
C LYS A 280 22.22 10.03 -18.68
N PHE A 281 22.10 8.71 -18.81
CA PHE A 281 22.30 8.02 -20.09
C PHE A 281 21.32 8.49 -21.16
N LEU A 282 20.01 8.55 -20.86
CA LEU A 282 18.99 8.97 -21.82
C LEU A 282 19.03 10.48 -22.13
N ILE A 283 19.40 11.32 -21.17
CA ILE A 283 19.52 12.78 -21.40
C ILE A 283 20.74 13.11 -22.27
N SER A 284 21.87 12.43 -22.05
CA SER A 284 23.15 12.70 -22.73
C SER A 284 23.17 12.46 -24.24
N ASN A 285 22.05 12.02 -24.85
CA ASN A 285 21.94 11.62 -26.27
C ASN A 285 22.84 10.45 -26.71
N ASN A 286 23.71 9.94 -25.83
CA ASN A 286 24.59 8.81 -26.12
C ASN A 286 23.82 7.55 -26.52
N TYR A 287 22.57 7.41 -26.07
CA TYR A 287 21.70 6.32 -26.45
C TYR A 287 21.48 6.20 -27.97
N LYS A 288 21.54 7.31 -28.73
CA LYS A 288 21.32 7.33 -30.20
C LYS A 288 22.31 6.47 -30.98
N ASN A 289 23.56 6.43 -30.52
CA ASN A 289 24.61 5.59 -31.13
C ASN A 289 24.41 4.11 -30.79
N SER A 290 23.61 3.83 -29.75
CA SER A 290 23.34 2.49 -29.27
C SER A 290 22.00 1.91 -29.73
N ILE A 291 21.22 2.65 -30.53
CA ILE A 291 19.91 2.21 -30.98
C ILE A 291 20.04 1.10 -32.02
N ASN A 292 19.39 -0.02 -31.74
CA ASN A 292 19.17 -1.11 -32.65
C ASN A 292 17.87 -0.91 -33.44
N TYR A 293 17.96 -0.25 -34.59
CA TYR A 293 16.84 -0.01 -35.50
C TYR A 293 16.25 -1.29 -36.14
N LYS A 294 16.88 -2.46 -35.95
CA LYS A 294 16.36 -3.76 -36.41
C LYS A 294 15.33 -4.36 -35.46
N SER A 295 15.14 -3.79 -34.28
CA SER A 295 14.15 -4.23 -33.29
C SER A 295 12.72 -4.00 -33.79
N LYS A 296 11.74 -4.76 -33.24
CA LYS A 296 10.31 -4.70 -33.63
C LYS A 296 9.72 -3.28 -33.50
N THR A 297 10.23 -2.51 -32.55
CA THR A 297 9.76 -1.16 -32.18
C THR A 297 10.65 -0.05 -32.77
N LYS A 298 11.70 -0.44 -33.53
CA LYS A 298 12.59 0.45 -34.31
C LYS A 298 13.26 1.58 -33.51
N GLY A 299 13.31 1.50 -32.18
CA GLY A 299 13.91 2.53 -31.32
C GLY A 299 12.94 3.62 -30.86
N TYR A 300 11.67 3.58 -31.28
CA TYR A 300 10.71 4.65 -30.96
C TYR A 300 10.41 4.73 -29.46
N ILE A 301 10.39 3.60 -28.73
CA ILE A 301 10.10 3.62 -27.29
C ILE A 301 11.23 4.32 -26.54
N CYS A 302 12.48 4.01 -26.87
CA CYS A 302 13.66 4.63 -26.29
C CYS A 302 13.74 6.12 -26.61
N GLU A 303 13.47 6.52 -27.86
CA GLU A 303 13.46 7.93 -28.27
C GLU A 303 12.39 8.73 -27.53
N GLU A 304 11.17 8.22 -27.44
CA GLU A 304 10.07 8.86 -26.72
C GLU A 304 10.34 8.93 -25.21
N THR A 305 10.95 7.89 -24.64
CA THR A 305 11.33 7.86 -23.22
C THR A 305 12.43 8.89 -22.94
N ALA A 306 13.44 8.99 -23.80
CA ALA A 306 14.49 10.00 -23.68
C ALA A 306 13.93 11.43 -23.86
N GLY A 307 13.00 11.63 -24.80
CA GLY A 307 12.30 12.89 -24.99
C GLY A 307 11.48 13.27 -23.77
N LEU A 308 10.75 12.32 -23.17
CA LEU A 308 10.01 12.50 -21.93
C LEU A 308 10.95 12.89 -20.79
N PHE A 309 12.05 12.18 -20.59
CA PHE A 309 13.00 12.45 -19.50
C PHE A 309 13.67 13.81 -19.65
N LYS A 310 13.97 14.26 -20.87
CA LYS A 310 14.46 15.63 -21.11
C LYS A 310 13.43 16.69 -20.74
N ARG A 311 12.16 16.50 -21.12
CA ARG A 311 11.07 17.41 -20.72
C ARG A 311 10.85 17.40 -19.20
N MET A 312 10.97 16.24 -18.57
CA MET A 312 10.89 16.13 -17.11
C MET A 312 12.07 16.80 -16.41
N ASN A 313 13.28 16.75 -16.99
CA ASN A 313 14.49 17.33 -16.45
C ASN A 313 14.67 18.82 -16.78
N SER A 314 13.88 19.40 -17.71
CA SER A 314 13.98 20.83 -18.01
C SER A 314 13.44 21.70 -16.87
N GLY A 315 12.52 21.18 -16.06
CA GLY A 315 11.89 21.90 -14.94
C GLY A 315 10.94 23.01 -15.36
N GLU A 316 10.70 23.16 -16.67
CA GLU A 316 9.81 24.18 -17.22
C GLU A 316 8.33 23.84 -17.00
N TYR A 317 8.01 22.55 -16.81
CA TYR A 317 6.65 22.05 -16.77
C TYR A 317 6.32 21.47 -15.39
N LYS A 318 5.19 21.88 -14.82
CA LYS A 318 4.65 21.26 -13.59
C LYS A 318 4.26 19.79 -13.81
N TYR A 319 3.77 19.47 -15.00
CA TYR A 319 3.43 18.11 -15.41
C TYR A 319 3.65 17.93 -16.92
N VAL A 320 3.95 16.70 -17.33
CA VAL A 320 4.13 16.31 -18.73
C VAL A 320 3.17 15.17 -19.08
N GLU A 321 2.75 15.14 -20.34
CA GLU A 321 1.90 14.10 -20.90
C GLU A 321 2.72 13.10 -21.72
N CYS A 322 2.46 11.81 -21.54
CA CYS A 322 3.17 10.70 -22.19
C CYS A 322 2.27 9.94 -23.19
N ALA A 323 1.39 10.65 -23.91
CA ALA A 323 0.42 10.06 -24.83
C ALA A 323 1.07 9.30 -26.00
N GLN A 324 2.14 9.85 -26.56
CA GLN A 324 2.91 9.21 -27.64
C GLN A 324 3.50 7.87 -27.17
N LEU A 325 4.19 7.89 -26.03
CA LEU A 325 4.74 6.68 -25.41
C LEU A 325 3.65 5.62 -25.16
N LYS A 326 2.49 6.02 -24.60
CA LYS A 326 1.34 5.11 -24.39
C LYS A 326 0.83 4.51 -25.69
N SER A 327 0.73 5.31 -26.75
CA SER A 327 0.26 4.87 -28.07
C SER A 327 1.21 3.85 -28.67
N TYR A 328 2.51 4.15 -28.76
CA TYR A 328 3.51 3.23 -29.31
C TYR A 328 3.62 1.94 -28.49
N PHE A 329 3.59 2.05 -27.16
CA PHE A 329 3.63 0.89 -26.29
C PHE A 329 2.37 0.01 -26.43
N GLY A 330 1.19 0.62 -26.57
CA GLY A 330 -0.07 -0.09 -26.81
C GLY A 330 -0.19 -0.74 -28.19
N GLU A 331 0.54 -0.25 -29.20
CA GLU A 331 0.67 -0.91 -30.50
C GLU A 331 1.57 -2.15 -30.40
N HIS A 332 2.67 -2.06 -29.65
CA HIS A 332 3.57 -3.18 -29.44
C HIS A 332 2.92 -4.28 -28.58
N GLN A 333 2.26 -3.88 -27.50
CA GLN A 333 1.68 -4.78 -26.53
C GLN A 333 0.20 -4.45 -26.29
N LYS A 334 -0.65 -5.29 -26.89
CA LYS A 334 -2.11 -5.05 -26.99
C LYS A 334 -2.81 -4.89 -25.65
N MET A 335 -2.32 -5.54 -24.59
CA MET A 335 -2.89 -5.41 -23.22
C MET A 335 -2.86 -3.95 -22.73
N PHE A 336 -1.87 -3.17 -23.16
CA PHE A 336 -1.70 -1.77 -22.77
C PHE A 336 -2.31 -0.81 -23.79
N ARG A 337 -3.15 -1.26 -24.73
CA ARG A 337 -3.84 -0.36 -25.67
C ARG A 337 -5.05 0.32 -25.02
N GLY A 338 -5.70 -0.38 -24.10
CA GLY A 338 -6.90 0.09 -23.41
C GLY A 338 -6.65 1.18 -22.37
N ARG A 339 -7.74 1.54 -21.69
CA ARG A 339 -7.79 2.43 -20.52
C ARG A 339 -8.16 1.66 -19.25
N ASP A 340 -7.84 0.37 -19.22
CA ASP A 340 -8.06 -0.48 -18.05
C ASP A 340 -6.89 -0.35 -17.08
N GLN A 341 -7.14 -0.64 -15.80
CA GLN A 341 -6.07 -0.74 -14.82
C GLN A 341 -5.20 -1.97 -15.15
N GLN A 342 -3.90 -1.86 -14.92
CA GLN A 342 -2.90 -2.88 -15.24
C GLN A 342 -1.90 -2.99 -14.09
N ASP A 343 -1.20 -4.12 -14.05
CA ASP A 343 -0.11 -4.33 -13.10
C ASP A 343 1.12 -3.48 -13.49
N ALA A 344 1.63 -2.71 -12.53
CA ALA A 344 2.82 -1.88 -12.69
C ALA A 344 4.10 -2.72 -12.86
N HIS A 345 4.18 -3.89 -12.20
CA HIS A 345 5.32 -4.80 -12.32
C HIS A 345 5.39 -5.45 -13.70
N GLU A 346 4.24 -5.87 -14.24
CA GLU A 346 4.16 -6.41 -15.59
C GLU A 346 4.56 -5.36 -16.62
N PHE A 347 4.07 -4.12 -16.46
CA PHE A 347 4.50 -2.99 -17.28
C PHE A 347 6.01 -2.76 -17.20
N LEU A 348 6.59 -2.72 -15.99
CA LEU A 348 8.03 -2.52 -15.79
C LEU A 348 8.86 -3.59 -16.50
N THR A 349 8.50 -4.86 -16.34
CA THR A 349 9.23 -5.99 -16.92
C THR A 349 9.25 -5.89 -18.44
N ILE A 350 8.08 -5.70 -19.06
CA ILE A 350 7.96 -5.57 -20.52
C ILE A 350 8.69 -4.31 -21.01
N PHE A 351 8.58 -3.20 -20.27
CA PHE A 351 9.21 -1.94 -20.64
C PHE A 351 10.75 -1.99 -20.61
N ILE A 352 11.34 -2.59 -19.57
CA ILE A 352 12.79 -2.81 -19.49
C ILE A 352 13.26 -3.73 -20.62
N ASP A 353 12.51 -4.79 -20.93
CA ASP A 353 12.85 -5.71 -22.01
C ASP A 353 12.78 -5.02 -23.39
N CYS A 354 11.77 -4.18 -23.62
CA CYS A 354 11.71 -3.35 -24.82
C CYS A 354 12.93 -2.42 -24.93
N LEU A 355 13.28 -1.70 -23.86
CA LEU A 355 14.46 -0.82 -23.84
C LEU A 355 15.76 -1.60 -24.04
N HIS A 356 15.88 -2.79 -23.47
CA HIS A 356 17.03 -3.67 -23.65
C HIS A 356 17.20 -4.06 -25.12
N LEU A 357 16.12 -4.52 -25.78
CA LEU A 357 16.15 -4.91 -27.19
C LEU A 357 16.44 -3.73 -28.13
N GLU A 358 15.97 -2.53 -27.79
CA GLU A 358 16.21 -1.32 -28.57
C GLU A 358 17.62 -0.75 -28.38
N LEU A 359 18.28 -0.97 -27.24
CA LEU A 359 19.62 -0.43 -26.93
C LEU A 359 20.76 -1.44 -27.14
N ASN A 360 20.50 -2.52 -27.87
CA ASN A 360 21.45 -3.63 -28.00
C ASN A 360 22.46 -3.41 -29.13
N THR A 361 23.67 -2.96 -28.81
CA THR A 361 24.72 -2.69 -29.83
C THR A 361 26.16 -2.86 -29.34
N ILE A 362 26.42 -3.05 -28.04
CA ILE A 362 27.80 -3.21 -27.59
C ILE A 362 28.21 -4.66 -27.84
N ARG A 363 28.90 -4.89 -28.95
CA ARG A 363 29.64 -6.13 -29.18
C ARG A 363 30.89 -6.12 -28.31
N ILE A 364 30.81 -6.70 -27.12
CA ILE A 364 32.00 -6.91 -26.29
C ILE A 364 32.65 -8.22 -26.71
N SER A 365 33.80 -8.12 -27.37
CA SER A 365 34.72 -9.25 -27.48
C SER A 365 35.39 -9.44 -26.12
N ARG A 366 34.78 -10.22 -25.23
CA ARG A 366 35.48 -10.68 -24.02
C ARG A 366 36.37 -11.87 -24.40
N PRO A 367 37.64 -11.91 -23.98
CA PRO A 367 38.41 -13.14 -24.08
C PRO A 367 37.70 -14.22 -23.27
N PHE A 368 37.51 -15.40 -23.87
CA PHE A 368 36.88 -16.54 -23.25
C PHE A 368 37.66 -16.95 -21.99
N SER A 369 37.14 -16.60 -20.82
CA SER A 369 37.55 -17.20 -19.56
C SER A 369 36.79 -18.52 -19.43
N GLU A 370 37.47 -19.63 -19.73
CA GLU A 370 36.86 -20.97 -19.77
C GLU A 370 36.57 -21.55 -18.37
N ASN A 371 36.97 -20.88 -17.29
CA ASN A 371 37.01 -21.50 -15.96
C ASN A 371 35.77 -21.23 -15.09
N ASN A 372 34.96 -20.21 -15.38
CA ASN A 372 33.77 -19.89 -14.58
C ASN A 372 32.46 -20.24 -15.31
N SER A 373 31.68 -21.16 -14.73
CA SER A 373 30.36 -21.55 -15.25
C SER A 373 29.36 -20.39 -15.31
N SER A 374 29.46 -19.43 -14.38
CA SER A 374 28.67 -18.19 -14.35
C SER A 374 28.95 -17.31 -15.56
N GLU A 375 30.22 -17.10 -15.90
CA GLU A 375 30.66 -16.30 -17.05
C GLU A 375 30.26 -16.93 -18.38
N LYS A 376 30.36 -18.27 -18.51
CA LYS A 376 29.87 -18.98 -19.70
C LYS A 376 28.38 -18.75 -19.92
N CYS A 377 27.58 -18.95 -18.88
CA CYS A 377 26.13 -18.78 -18.97
C CYS A 377 25.75 -17.31 -19.23
N TRP A 378 26.49 -16.35 -18.65
CA TRP A 378 26.30 -14.92 -18.92
C TRP A 378 26.61 -14.56 -20.37
N ASN A 379 27.70 -15.12 -20.92
CA ASN A 379 28.10 -14.90 -22.31
C ASN A 379 27.14 -15.58 -23.30
N GLU A 380 26.63 -16.78 -22.96
CA GLU A 380 25.57 -17.46 -23.73
C GLU A 380 24.25 -16.68 -23.72
N PHE A 381 23.89 -16.10 -22.58
CA PHE A 381 22.69 -15.27 -22.45
C PHE A 381 22.80 -13.99 -23.27
N THR A 382 23.93 -13.28 -23.14
CA THR A 382 24.18 -12.04 -23.87
C THR A 382 24.43 -12.26 -25.36
N LYS A 383 24.85 -13.48 -25.78
CA LYS A 383 25.22 -13.81 -27.17
C LYS A 383 26.17 -12.79 -27.81
N GLY A 384 26.99 -12.13 -26.98
CA GLY A 384 27.90 -11.06 -27.41
C GLY A 384 27.24 -9.70 -27.68
N GLU A 385 25.96 -9.52 -27.40
CA GLU A 385 25.27 -8.22 -27.47
C GLU A 385 24.93 -7.75 -26.04
N GLU A 386 25.68 -6.74 -25.57
CA GLU A 386 25.37 -6.07 -24.30
C GLU A 386 24.68 -4.72 -24.55
N SER A 387 23.70 -4.42 -23.71
CA SER A 387 23.02 -3.12 -23.67
C SER A 387 23.33 -2.41 -22.35
N LYS A 388 23.19 -1.08 -22.32
CA LYS A 388 23.34 -0.35 -21.06
C LYS A 388 22.28 -0.75 -20.02
N ILE A 389 21.07 -1.11 -20.47
CA ILE A 389 19.97 -1.60 -19.62
C ILE A 389 20.36 -2.89 -18.90
N LEU A 390 21.04 -3.80 -19.60
CA LEU A 390 21.54 -5.05 -19.04
C LEU A 390 22.57 -4.81 -17.93
N GLN A 391 23.42 -3.79 -18.05
CA GLN A 391 24.36 -3.44 -16.97
C GLN A 391 23.65 -2.85 -15.75
N ILE A 392 22.61 -2.06 -15.97
CA ILE A 392 21.92 -1.34 -14.89
C ILE A 392 21.00 -2.28 -14.11
N PHE A 393 20.16 -3.06 -14.79
CA PHE A 393 19.04 -3.79 -14.17
C PHE A 393 19.22 -5.30 -14.08
N TYR A 394 20.10 -5.91 -14.90
CA TYR A 394 20.20 -7.37 -14.95
C TYR A 394 21.29 -7.90 -14.02
N GLY A 395 20.93 -8.91 -13.24
CA GLY A 395 21.83 -9.71 -12.41
C GLY A 395 21.79 -11.19 -12.80
N GLN A 396 22.53 -12.00 -12.04
CA GLN A 396 22.57 -13.46 -12.20
C GLN A 396 22.35 -14.16 -10.85
N ILE A 397 21.44 -15.12 -10.83
CA ILE A 397 21.18 -16.03 -9.70
C ILE A 397 21.74 -17.40 -10.05
N LYS A 398 22.36 -18.04 -9.07
CA LYS A 398 22.76 -19.44 -9.09
C LYS A 398 21.73 -20.27 -8.33
N SER A 399 21.01 -21.12 -9.06
CA SER A 399 20.11 -22.13 -8.53
C SER A 399 20.88 -23.44 -8.30
N THR A 400 21.04 -23.85 -7.05
CA THR A 400 21.72 -25.09 -6.65
C THR A 400 20.69 -26.11 -6.22
N VAL A 401 20.60 -27.22 -6.95
CA VAL A 401 19.71 -28.35 -6.63
C VAL A 401 20.55 -29.50 -6.09
N LYS A 402 20.25 -29.93 -4.86
CA LYS A 402 20.94 -31.02 -4.17
C LYS A 402 20.02 -32.23 -4.01
N CYS A 403 20.44 -33.39 -4.51
CA CYS A 403 19.72 -34.64 -4.29
C CYS A 403 19.72 -35.04 -2.81
N VAL A 404 18.58 -35.39 -2.24
CA VAL A 404 18.52 -35.88 -0.84
C VAL A 404 19.11 -37.30 -0.71
N THR A 405 19.04 -38.13 -1.76
CA THR A 405 19.48 -39.53 -1.70
C THR A 405 20.98 -39.72 -1.99
N CYS A 406 21.52 -39.02 -2.99
CA CYS A 406 22.89 -39.24 -3.45
C CYS A 406 23.82 -38.05 -3.25
N GLU A 407 23.31 -36.98 -2.63
CA GLU A 407 23.99 -35.72 -2.32
C GLU A 407 24.64 -35.01 -3.53
N LYS A 408 24.33 -35.46 -4.75
CA LYS A 408 24.83 -34.80 -5.95
C LYS A 408 24.20 -33.42 -6.07
N GLU A 409 25.05 -32.43 -6.18
CA GLU A 409 24.67 -31.04 -6.43
C GLU A 409 24.78 -30.72 -7.93
N SER A 410 23.79 -30.00 -8.44
CA SER A 410 23.80 -29.38 -9.76
C SER A 410 23.51 -27.90 -9.61
N ALA A 411 24.37 -27.05 -10.16
CA ALA A 411 24.18 -25.61 -10.18
C ALA A 411 23.81 -25.15 -11.59
N THR A 412 22.72 -24.40 -11.72
CA THR A 412 22.34 -23.67 -12.93
C THR A 412 22.40 -22.18 -12.65
N HIS A 413 22.81 -21.39 -13.64
CA HIS A 413 22.83 -19.94 -13.54
C HIS A 413 21.71 -19.37 -14.41
N GLU A 414 20.95 -18.45 -13.87
CA GLU A 414 19.79 -17.83 -14.50
C GLU A 414 19.92 -16.31 -14.35
N THR A 415 19.56 -15.57 -15.39
CA THR A 415 19.56 -14.10 -15.34
C THR A 415 18.23 -13.60 -14.81
N PHE A 416 18.26 -12.45 -14.13
CA PHE A 416 17.06 -11.82 -13.59
C PHE A 416 17.14 -10.30 -13.75
N SER A 417 16.01 -9.65 -13.99
CA SER A 417 15.87 -8.18 -14.04
C SER A 417 15.25 -7.61 -12.76
N ASN A 418 14.51 -8.43 -12.02
CA ASN A 418 13.89 -8.09 -10.76
C ASN A 418 13.74 -9.33 -9.87
N LEU A 419 13.61 -9.15 -8.56
CA LEU A 419 13.32 -10.20 -7.59
C LEU A 419 11.87 -10.07 -7.13
N SER A 420 11.05 -11.08 -7.40
CA SER A 420 9.68 -11.16 -6.88
C SER A 420 9.67 -11.98 -5.59
N LEU A 421 9.62 -11.28 -4.45
CA LEU A 421 9.67 -11.87 -3.12
C LEU A 421 8.28 -12.23 -2.62
N GLU A 422 8.19 -13.32 -1.88
CA GLU A 422 6.96 -13.77 -1.24
C GLU A 422 6.83 -13.15 0.15
N LEU A 423 5.61 -12.76 0.51
CA LEU A 423 5.31 -12.21 1.82
C LEU A 423 5.04 -13.35 2.82
N PRO A 424 5.52 -13.26 4.07
CA PRO A 424 5.23 -14.26 5.08
C PRO A 424 3.73 -14.31 5.39
N ALA A 425 3.09 -15.47 5.21
CA ALA A 425 1.62 -15.60 5.25
C ALA A 425 0.96 -15.28 6.60
N GLN A 426 1.70 -15.33 7.71
CA GLN A 426 1.18 -15.13 9.07
C GLN A 426 1.62 -13.81 9.71
N ALA A 427 2.43 -12.99 9.02
CA ALA A 427 2.97 -11.76 9.56
C ALA A 427 2.14 -10.55 9.07
N GLN A 428 1.59 -9.77 10.00
CA GLN A 428 1.01 -8.46 9.67
C GLN A 428 2.09 -7.39 9.40
N ILE A 429 3.30 -7.63 9.91
CA ILE A 429 4.48 -6.78 9.72
C ILE A 429 5.65 -7.73 9.50
N CYS A 430 6.40 -7.53 8.42
CA CYS A 430 7.65 -8.23 8.16
C CYS A 430 8.73 -7.24 7.70
N LEU A 431 9.98 -7.62 7.89
CA LEU A 431 11.11 -6.91 7.32
C LEU A 431 11.38 -7.43 5.91
N LEU A 432 11.99 -6.60 5.07
CA LEU A 432 12.45 -7.03 3.76
C LEU A 432 13.47 -8.18 3.84
N THR A 433 14.26 -8.22 4.93
CA THR A 433 15.18 -9.32 5.23
C THR A 433 14.45 -10.65 5.38
N ASP A 434 13.29 -10.66 6.03
CA ASP A 434 12.49 -11.88 6.21
C ASP A 434 12.02 -12.42 4.84
N CYS A 435 11.59 -11.53 3.94
CA CYS A 435 11.18 -11.90 2.59
C CYS A 435 12.35 -12.44 1.75
N LEU A 436 13.54 -11.86 1.90
CA LEU A 436 14.76 -12.34 1.24
C LEU A 436 15.22 -13.68 1.82
N ASP A 437 15.14 -13.85 3.13
CA ASP A 437 15.48 -15.09 3.80
C ASP A 437 14.55 -16.21 3.36
N LEU A 438 13.24 -15.96 3.24
CA LEU A 438 12.28 -16.91 2.67
C LEU A 438 12.66 -17.28 1.23
N TYR A 439 13.02 -16.30 0.40
CA TYR A 439 13.42 -16.51 -0.99
C TYR A 439 14.72 -17.35 -1.12
N PHE A 440 15.66 -17.22 -0.17
CA PHE A 440 16.95 -17.93 -0.19
C PHE A 440 17.06 -19.14 0.75
N ALA A 441 16.06 -19.39 1.62
CA ALA A 441 16.03 -20.52 2.56
C ALA A 441 16.08 -21.87 1.83
N GLY A 442 15.57 -21.90 0.60
CA GLY A 442 15.55 -23.06 -0.27
C GLY A 442 14.32 -23.94 -0.06
N GLU A 443 13.87 -24.54 -1.14
CA GLU A 443 12.62 -25.29 -1.20
C GLU A 443 12.86 -26.76 -1.51
N ARG A 444 12.06 -27.63 -0.91
CA ARG A 444 12.09 -29.06 -1.24
C ARG A 444 11.22 -29.30 -2.47
N ILE A 445 11.86 -29.75 -3.55
CA ILE A 445 11.18 -30.12 -4.79
C ILE A 445 11.08 -31.65 -4.89
N SER A 446 9.88 -32.14 -5.16
CA SER A 446 9.62 -33.56 -5.42
C SER A 446 9.69 -33.86 -6.92
N GLY A 447 10.29 -34.99 -7.30
CA GLY A 447 10.26 -35.46 -8.69
C GLY A 447 11.38 -34.96 -9.60
N TRP A 448 12.45 -34.39 -9.04
CA TRP A 448 13.63 -33.98 -9.80
C TRP A 448 14.39 -35.21 -10.33
N ILE A 449 14.72 -35.21 -11.63
CA ILE A 449 15.46 -36.31 -12.26
C ILE A 449 16.94 -36.12 -11.93
N CYS A 450 17.42 -36.88 -10.96
CA CYS A 450 18.82 -36.78 -10.54
C CYS A 450 19.76 -37.35 -11.62
N PRO A 451 20.79 -36.61 -12.07
CA PRO A 451 21.72 -37.08 -13.13
C PRO A 451 22.53 -38.32 -12.71
N LYS A 452 22.79 -38.49 -11.40
CA LYS A 452 23.49 -39.66 -10.83
C LYS A 452 22.57 -40.88 -10.68
N CYS A 453 21.38 -40.71 -10.09
CA CYS A 453 20.43 -41.81 -9.85
C CYS A 453 19.60 -42.20 -11.09
N LYS A 454 19.53 -41.33 -12.11
CA LYS A 454 18.70 -41.48 -13.33
C LYS A 454 17.22 -41.79 -13.04
N GLN A 455 16.72 -41.36 -11.89
CA GLN A 455 15.36 -41.57 -11.41
C GLN A 455 14.85 -40.30 -10.73
N LYS A 456 13.52 -40.17 -10.64
CA LYS A 456 12.86 -39.08 -9.91
C LYS A 456 13.15 -39.22 -8.42
N ARG A 457 13.71 -38.16 -7.82
CA ARG A 457 14.06 -38.08 -6.41
C ARG A 457 13.65 -36.73 -5.85
N ASP A 458 13.57 -36.67 -4.53
CA ASP A 458 13.45 -35.40 -3.83
C ASP A 458 14.79 -34.66 -3.86
N ALA A 459 14.73 -33.36 -4.05
CA ALA A 459 15.88 -32.49 -4.02
C ALA A 459 15.59 -31.20 -3.26
N ILE A 460 16.63 -30.55 -2.76
CA ILE A 460 16.57 -29.23 -2.14
C ILE A 460 17.09 -28.23 -3.16
N LYS A 461 16.24 -27.28 -3.59
CA LYS A 461 16.60 -26.19 -4.49
C LYS A 461 16.90 -24.96 -3.65
N LYS A 462 18.14 -24.47 -3.69
CA LYS A 462 18.57 -23.24 -3.03
C LYS A 462 19.00 -22.21 -4.06
N LEU A 463 18.51 -20.99 -3.93
CA LEU A 463 18.92 -19.86 -4.76
C LEU A 463 20.05 -19.10 -4.07
N SER A 464 20.93 -18.48 -4.85
CA SER A 464 22.00 -17.60 -4.36
C SER A 464 22.33 -16.57 -5.43
N ILE A 465 22.64 -15.33 -5.06
CA ILE A 465 22.99 -14.30 -6.05
C ILE A 465 24.46 -14.51 -6.46
N SER A 466 24.70 -14.73 -7.75
CA SER A 466 26.05 -14.80 -8.32
C SER A 466 26.55 -13.44 -8.78
N ARG A 467 25.66 -12.58 -9.28
CA ARG A 467 25.97 -11.24 -9.77
C ARG A 467 24.83 -10.29 -9.44
N LEU A 468 25.15 -9.18 -8.78
CA LEU A 468 24.19 -8.11 -8.50
C LEU A 468 24.15 -7.10 -9.65
N PRO A 469 22.95 -6.58 -10.00
CA PRO A 469 22.81 -5.41 -10.86
C PRO A 469 23.22 -4.12 -10.13
N GLU A 470 23.47 -3.03 -10.88
CA GLU A 470 23.68 -1.70 -10.27
C GLU A 470 22.41 -1.17 -9.59
N ILE A 471 21.25 -1.48 -10.17
CA ILE A 471 19.92 -1.17 -9.61
C ILE A 471 19.16 -2.48 -9.43
N LEU A 472 18.91 -2.83 -8.18
CA LEU A 472 18.09 -3.99 -7.83
C LEU A 472 16.62 -3.59 -7.72
N VAL A 473 15.78 -4.16 -8.58
CA VAL A 473 14.32 -4.02 -8.48
C VAL A 473 13.78 -5.16 -7.63
N ILE A 474 13.06 -4.80 -6.56
CA ILE A 474 12.36 -5.74 -5.69
C ILE A 474 10.86 -5.55 -5.88
N HIS A 475 10.19 -6.62 -6.25
CA HIS A 475 8.75 -6.74 -6.36
C HIS A 475 8.23 -7.56 -5.18
N LEU A 476 7.21 -7.07 -4.50
CA LEU A 476 6.55 -7.76 -3.39
C LEU A 476 5.25 -8.36 -3.92
N LYS A 477 5.11 -9.68 -3.84
CA LYS A 477 3.94 -10.41 -4.36
C LYS A 477 2.70 -10.29 -3.47
#